data_AF-A0A5C4PWB3-F1
#
_entry.id   AF-A0A5C4PWB3-F1
#
_cell.length_a   1.000
_cell.length_b   1.000
_cell.length_c   1.000
_cell.angle_alpha   90.00
_cell.angle_beta   90.00
_cell.angle_gamma   90.00
#
_symmetry.space_group_name_H-M   'P 1'
#
loop_
_entity.id
_entity.type
_entity.pdbx_description
1 polymer ?
#
loop_
_entity_poly.entity_id
_entity_poly.type
_entity_poly.pdbx_seq_one_letter_code
_entity_poly.pdbx_strand_id
1 'polypeptide(L)'
;MQTEAIKGEALYILGDLFDFWIGDDENSELAQLVQHQIKQLTERNIQVYFQHGNRDFLIGNRFATKCGLILLPEYHKVNLYGKEVLLCHGDTLCIDDTSYQAYRKKVHNIWRQRLFLCLPLFIRLRIANKIRSRSRQQKSQKANEIMDVNPDFVTQTMQHFGVSQLIHGHTHRQAIHSIDDSPNRTFT
;
A
#
# COMPACT_ATOMS: atom_id res chain seq x y z
N MET A 1 -6.37 -4.39 -14.76
CA MET A 1 -5.76 -3.30 -15.57
C MET A 1 -6.29 -3.28 -17.00
N GLN A 2 -6.30 -4.40 -17.73
CA GLN A 2 -6.67 -4.41 -19.16
C GLN A 2 -8.16 -4.20 -19.47
N THR A 3 -9.06 -4.49 -18.52
CA THR A 3 -10.52 -4.51 -18.75
C THR A 3 -11.25 -3.39 -18.02
N GLU A 4 -11.15 -3.33 -16.69
CA GLU A 4 -11.90 -2.35 -15.89
C GLU A 4 -11.18 -1.01 -15.78
N ALA A 5 -9.85 -1.01 -15.61
CA ALA A 5 -9.12 0.25 -15.42
C ALA A 5 -9.17 1.15 -16.66
N ILE A 6 -9.30 0.58 -17.88
CA ILE A 6 -9.45 1.35 -19.12
C ILE A 6 -10.78 2.11 -19.22
N LYS A 7 -11.75 1.81 -18.35
CA LYS A 7 -13.05 2.49 -18.30
C LYS A 7 -13.10 3.61 -17.26
N GLY A 8 -12.08 3.72 -16.40
CA GLY A 8 -12.03 4.73 -15.33
C GLY A 8 -11.23 5.97 -15.71
N GLU A 9 -11.45 7.06 -14.99
CA GLU A 9 -10.67 8.30 -15.09
C GLU A 9 -9.28 8.17 -14.43
N ALA A 10 -9.22 7.36 -13.37
CA ALA A 10 -8.01 7.09 -12.61
C ALA A 10 -8.01 5.68 -12.02
N LEU A 11 -6.80 5.16 -11.76
CA LEU A 11 -6.54 3.92 -11.05
C LEU A 11 -5.72 4.23 -9.80
N TYR A 12 -6.25 3.91 -8.62
CA TYR A 12 -5.52 3.97 -7.35
C TYR A 12 -5.10 2.57 -6.93
N ILE A 13 -3.81 2.36 -6.72
CA ILE A 13 -3.22 1.11 -6.24
C ILE A 13 -2.75 1.34 -4.79
N LEU A 14 -3.49 0.81 -3.83
CA LEU A 14 -3.27 1.04 -2.39
C LEU A 14 -2.32 -0.01 -1.79
N GLY A 15 -1.11 -0.10 -2.34
CA GLY A 15 -0.03 -0.95 -1.83
C GLY A 15 -0.17 -2.45 -2.13
N ASP A 16 0.89 -3.20 -1.80
CA ASP A 16 1.00 -4.65 -2.00
C ASP A 16 0.69 -5.11 -3.45
N LEU A 17 1.08 -4.29 -4.43
CA LEU A 17 1.06 -4.62 -5.85
C LEU A 17 2.03 -5.76 -6.17
N PHE A 18 3.16 -5.77 -5.47
CA PHE A 18 4.15 -6.84 -5.55
C PHE A 18 4.23 -7.64 -4.26
N ASP A 19 4.50 -8.92 -4.43
CA ASP A 19 4.72 -9.86 -3.33
C ASP A 19 5.95 -9.49 -2.47
N PHE A 20 6.93 -8.81 -3.09
CA PHE A 20 8.07 -8.17 -2.46
C PHE A 20 8.74 -7.24 -3.47
N TRP A 21 9.23 -6.06 -3.04
CA TRP A 21 10.05 -5.18 -3.87
C TRP A 21 11.40 -4.91 -3.20
N ILE A 22 12.51 -5.21 -3.88
CA ILE A 22 13.88 -5.00 -3.37
C ILE A 22 14.54 -3.72 -3.88
N GLY A 23 13.90 -2.99 -4.80
CA GLY A 23 14.40 -1.74 -5.37
C GLY A 23 14.18 -1.65 -6.87
N ASP A 24 14.20 -0.42 -7.40
CA ASP A 24 13.84 -0.12 -8.79
C ASP A 24 14.85 -0.59 -9.85
N ASP A 25 16.00 -1.10 -9.42
CA ASP A 25 16.97 -1.77 -10.29
C ASP A 25 16.66 -3.26 -10.51
N GLU A 26 15.58 -3.76 -9.89
CA GLU A 26 15.01 -5.07 -10.23
C GLU A 26 14.47 -5.07 -11.68
N ASN A 27 14.79 -6.13 -12.42
CA ASN A 27 14.44 -6.28 -13.83
C ASN A 27 13.73 -7.61 -14.14
N SER A 28 12.94 -8.12 -13.20
CA SER A 28 12.16 -9.35 -13.38
C SER A 28 11.10 -9.18 -14.49
N GLU A 29 10.72 -10.28 -15.14
CA GLU A 29 9.69 -10.27 -16.19
C GLU A 29 8.36 -9.72 -15.67
N LEU A 30 7.99 -10.07 -14.43
CA LEU A 30 6.80 -9.55 -13.77
C LEU A 30 6.86 -8.03 -13.59
N ALA A 31 7.99 -7.49 -13.11
CA ALA A 31 8.18 -6.05 -12.96
C ALA A 31 8.03 -5.32 -14.30
N GLN A 32 8.63 -5.86 -15.37
CA GLN A 32 8.51 -5.30 -16.71
C GLN A 32 7.07 -5.36 -17.23
N LEU A 33 6.38 -6.49 -17.03
CA LEU A 33 4.98 -6.66 -17.42
C LEU A 33 4.08 -5.64 -16.73
N VAL A 34 4.20 -5.49 -15.41
CA VAL A 34 3.40 -4.53 -14.63
C VAL A 34 3.71 -3.09 -15.07
N GLN A 35 4.98 -2.75 -15.25
CA GLN A 35 5.38 -1.44 -15.78
C GLN A 35 4.74 -1.16 -17.14
N HIS A 36 4.75 -2.13 -18.05
CA HIS A 36 4.15 -2.01 -19.36
C HIS A 36 2.62 -1.81 -19.28
N GLN A 37 1.94 -2.58 -18.42
CA GLN A 37 0.49 -2.46 -18.23
C GLN A 37 0.09 -1.10 -17.65
N ILE A 38 0.84 -0.58 -16.68
CA ILE A 38 0.62 0.76 -16.14
C ILE A 38 0.89 1.81 -17.21
N LYS A 39 1.98 1.65 -17.97
CA LYS A 39 2.34 2.57 -19.04
C LYS A 39 1.23 2.70 -20.08
N GLN A 40 0.64 1.58 -20.51
CA GLN A 40 -0.50 1.55 -21.44
C GLN A 40 -1.72 2.35 -20.93
N LEU A 41 -1.96 2.39 -19.61
CA LEU A 41 -3.03 3.21 -19.03
C LEU A 41 -2.67 4.70 -19.07
N THR A 42 -1.45 5.05 -18.65
CA THR A 42 -1.00 6.44 -18.63
C THR A 42 -0.93 7.06 -20.03
N GLU A 43 -0.56 6.27 -21.04
CA GLU A 43 -0.57 6.69 -22.46
C GLU A 43 -1.99 6.96 -23.00
N ARG A 44 -3.02 6.42 -22.34
CA ARG A 44 -4.44 6.71 -22.60
C ARG A 44 -4.97 7.88 -21.76
N ASN A 45 -4.09 8.62 -21.08
CA ASN A 45 -4.42 9.71 -20.15
C ASN A 45 -5.20 9.26 -18.90
N ILE A 46 -5.17 7.96 -18.56
CA ILE A 46 -5.74 7.46 -17.31
C ILE A 46 -4.68 7.62 -16.22
N GLN A 47 -4.98 8.42 -15.19
CA GLN A 47 -4.03 8.66 -14.12
C GLN A 47 -3.85 7.41 -13.27
N VAL A 48 -2.60 7.00 -13.03
CA VAL A 48 -2.30 5.86 -12.17
C VAL A 48 -1.57 6.34 -10.93
N TYR A 49 -2.18 6.13 -9.77
CA TYR A 49 -1.63 6.49 -8.47
C TYR A 49 -1.23 5.23 -7.71
N PHE A 50 -0.09 5.28 -7.05
CA PHE A 50 0.41 4.18 -6.24
C PHE A 50 0.77 4.67 -4.85
N GLN A 51 0.21 3.99 -3.85
CA GLN A 51 0.64 4.13 -2.47
C GLN A 51 1.44 2.90 -2.06
N HIS A 52 2.51 3.08 -1.30
CA HIS A 52 3.30 1.96 -0.78
C HIS A 52 2.48 1.06 0.14
N GLY A 53 2.64 -0.25 -0.02
CA GLY A 53 2.22 -1.26 0.95
C GLY A 53 3.39 -1.77 1.78
N ASN A 54 3.11 -2.76 2.62
CA ASN A 54 4.10 -3.33 3.53
C ASN A 54 5.12 -4.25 2.83
N ARG A 55 4.88 -4.63 1.57
CA ARG A 55 5.77 -5.50 0.78
C ARG A 55 6.59 -4.75 -0.27
N ASP A 56 6.09 -3.61 -0.71
CA ASP A 56 6.59 -2.87 -1.85
C ASP A 56 6.92 -1.40 -1.53
N PHE A 57 7.15 -1.10 -0.25
CA PHE A 57 7.60 0.21 0.26
C PHE A 57 8.92 0.74 -0.30
N LEU A 58 9.67 -0.06 -1.06
CA LEU A 58 10.90 0.36 -1.74
C LEU A 58 10.67 0.82 -3.19
N ILE A 59 9.44 0.75 -3.72
CA ILE A 59 9.12 1.29 -5.04
C ILE A 59 9.45 2.79 -5.05
N GLY A 60 10.32 3.21 -5.95
CA GLY A 60 10.83 4.56 -6.00
C GLY A 60 10.42 5.32 -7.26
N ASN A 61 11.01 6.51 -7.37
CA ASN A 61 10.79 7.41 -8.51
C ASN A 61 11.25 6.80 -9.84
N ARG A 62 12.21 5.86 -9.86
CA ARG A 62 12.67 5.26 -11.11
C ARG A 62 11.60 4.33 -11.68
N PHE A 63 10.95 3.52 -10.84
CA PHE A 63 9.79 2.73 -11.24
C PHE A 63 8.65 3.65 -11.68
N ALA A 64 8.37 4.68 -10.88
CA ALA A 64 7.29 5.63 -11.13
C ALA A 64 7.41 6.31 -12.49
N THR A 65 8.55 6.96 -12.75
CA THR A 65 8.83 7.65 -14.02
C THR A 65 8.81 6.70 -15.21
N LYS A 66 9.29 5.46 -15.07
CA LYS A 66 9.34 4.50 -16.18
C LYS A 66 7.95 4.12 -16.71
N CYS A 67 6.97 4.00 -15.83
CA CYS A 67 5.60 3.63 -16.21
C CYS A 67 4.59 4.79 -16.16
N GLY A 68 4.99 5.97 -15.67
CA GLY A 68 4.14 7.16 -15.60
C GLY A 68 3.16 7.19 -14.42
N LEU A 69 3.36 6.36 -13.39
CA LEU A 69 2.53 6.44 -12.18
C LEU A 69 2.97 7.58 -11.25
N ILE A 70 2.06 8.00 -10.39
CA ILE A 70 2.28 9.02 -9.37
C ILE A 70 2.33 8.35 -8.00
N LEU A 71 3.41 8.58 -7.25
CA LEU A 71 3.55 8.09 -5.88
C LEU A 71 2.73 8.96 -4.91
N LEU A 72 1.86 8.33 -4.14
CA LEU A 72 1.06 8.96 -3.11
C LEU A 72 1.74 8.85 -1.72
N PRO A 73 1.50 9.83 -0.82
CA PRO A 73 1.90 9.71 0.58
C PRO A 73 1.15 8.60 1.30
N GLU A 74 1.60 8.23 2.51
CA GLU A 74 1.01 7.19 3.36
C GLU A 74 -0.48 7.40 3.68
N TYR A 75 -0.90 8.66 3.76
CA TYR A 75 -2.29 9.06 3.84
C TYR A 75 -2.55 10.11 2.77
N HIS A 76 -3.47 9.83 1.87
CA HIS A 76 -3.81 10.73 0.79
C HIS A 76 -5.30 11.07 0.82
N LYS A 77 -5.62 12.33 1.09
CA LYS A 77 -6.98 12.83 0.98
C LYS A 77 -7.26 13.24 -0.47
N VAL A 78 -8.31 12.68 -1.05
CA VAL A 78 -8.74 12.92 -2.42
C VAL A 78 -10.22 13.30 -2.45
N ASN A 79 -10.58 14.21 -3.36
CA ASN A 79 -11.97 14.50 -3.66
C ASN A 79 -12.44 13.60 -4.81
N LEU A 80 -13.34 12.67 -4.52
CA LEU A 80 -13.97 11.80 -5.51
C LEU A 80 -15.42 12.23 -5.69
N TYR A 81 -15.69 12.94 -6.78
CA TYR A 81 -17.04 13.37 -7.18
C TYR A 81 -17.77 14.18 -6.08
N GLY A 82 -17.06 15.10 -5.43
CA GLY A 82 -17.59 15.96 -4.37
C GLY A 82 -17.51 15.35 -2.97
N LYS A 83 -16.93 14.15 -2.81
CA LYS A 83 -16.74 13.48 -1.52
C LYS A 83 -15.26 13.46 -1.13
N GLU A 84 -14.96 13.92 0.07
CA GLU A 84 -13.62 13.82 0.65
C GLU A 84 -13.39 12.39 1.15
N VAL A 85 -12.45 11.70 0.53
CA VAL A 85 -12.09 10.31 0.80
C VAL A 85 -10.63 10.23 1.22
N LEU A 86 -10.34 9.49 2.30
CA LEU A 86 -8.97 9.20 2.70
C LEU A 86 -8.53 7.85 2.13
N LEU A 87 -7.41 7.85 1.42
CA LEU A 87 -6.77 6.63 0.93
C LEU A 87 -5.60 6.28 1.83
N CYS A 88 -5.49 5.00 2.18
CA CYS A 88 -4.27 4.44 2.77
C CYS A 88 -4.11 2.97 2.42
N HIS A 89 -2.93 2.38 2.66
CA HIS A 89 -2.75 0.92 2.53
C HIS A 89 -3.49 0.15 3.63
N GLY A 90 -3.51 0.67 4.86
CA GLY A 90 -4.26 0.13 6.01
C GLY A 90 -3.41 -0.53 7.09
N ASP A 91 -2.15 -0.84 6.82
CA ASP A 91 -1.24 -1.45 7.79
C ASP A 91 -0.91 -0.54 8.99
N THR A 92 -1.02 0.78 8.80
CA THR A 92 -0.90 1.78 9.87
C THR A 92 -2.10 1.79 10.82
N LEU A 93 -3.24 1.24 10.40
CA LEU A 93 -4.48 1.19 11.20
C LEU A 93 -4.49 -0.01 12.16
N CYS A 94 -3.63 -1.00 11.93
CA CYS A 94 -3.46 -2.20 12.76
C CYS A 94 -2.54 -1.92 13.96
N ILE A 95 -2.93 -0.98 14.84
CA ILE A 95 -2.09 -0.53 15.96
C ILE A 95 -1.90 -1.59 17.05
N ASP A 96 -2.81 -2.56 17.15
CA ASP A 96 -2.77 -3.63 18.13
C ASP A 96 -1.67 -4.67 17.81
N ASP A 97 -1.24 -4.79 16.55
CA ASP A 97 -0.05 -5.56 16.18
C ASP A 97 1.24 -4.76 16.44
N THR A 98 1.52 -4.54 17.72
CA THR A 98 2.72 -3.80 18.20
C THR A 98 4.02 -4.34 17.62
N SER A 99 4.13 -5.67 17.43
CA SER A 99 5.31 -6.31 16.86
C SER A 99 5.50 -5.95 15.37
N TYR A 100 4.40 -5.89 14.61
CA TYR A 100 4.41 -5.42 13.24
C TYR A 100 4.73 -3.93 13.18
N GLN A 101 4.12 -3.09 14.01
CA GLN A 101 4.39 -1.65 14.02
C GLN A 101 5.86 -1.34 14.36
N ALA A 102 6.48 -2.09 15.28
CA ALA A 102 7.90 -1.97 15.58
C ALA A 102 8.78 -2.35 14.37
N TYR A 103 8.42 -3.44 13.67
CA TYR A 103 9.10 -3.84 12.44
C TYR A 103 8.94 -2.80 11.34
N ARG A 104 7.72 -2.29 11.13
CA ARG A 104 7.38 -1.23 10.17
C ARG A 104 8.26 0.00 10.37
N LYS A 105 8.32 0.52 11.61
CA LYS A 105 9.17 1.66 11.98
C LYS A 105 10.65 1.42 11.65
N LYS A 106 11.12 0.17 11.77
CA LYS A 106 12.50 -0.19 11.42
C LYS A 106 12.74 -0.19 9.91
N VAL A 107 11.83 -0.73 9.10
CA VAL A 107 12.01 -0.84 7.64
C VAL A 107 11.71 0.46 6.89
N HIS A 108 10.88 1.34 7.46
CA HIS A 108 10.62 2.69 6.93
C HIS A 108 11.68 3.73 7.32
N ASN A 109 12.74 3.34 8.04
CA ASN A 109 13.84 4.25 8.31
C ASN A 109 14.65 4.51 7.03
N ILE A 110 14.67 5.77 6.58
CA ILE A 110 15.29 6.21 5.31
C ILE A 110 16.76 5.79 5.20
N TRP A 111 17.55 5.89 6.29
CA TRP A 111 18.96 5.51 6.26
C TRP A 111 19.15 4.01 6.06
N ARG A 112 18.29 3.19 6.69
CA ARG A 112 18.30 1.73 6.50
C ARG A 112 17.89 1.36 5.09
N GLN A 113 16.88 2.03 4.52
CA GLN A 113 16.48 1.79 3.13
C GLN A 113 17.61 2.15 2.16
N ARG A 114 18.24 3.31 2.32
CA ARG A 114 19.39 3.71 1.50
C ARG A 114 20.53 2.70 1.58
N LEU A 115 20.92 2.30 2.80
CA LEU A 115 21.97 1.29 3.00
C LEU A 115 21.60 -0.06 2.36
N PHE A 116 20.34 -0.48 2.50
CA PHE A 116 19.84 -1.70 1.89
C PHE A 116 19.91 -1.64 0.36
N LEU A 117 19.51 -0.51 -0.25
CA LEU A 117 19.55 -0.29 -1.70
C LEU A 117 20.99 -0.22 -2.27
N CYS A 118 21.99 0.08 -1.44
CA CYS A 118 23.40 -0.01 -1.84
C CYS A 118 23.92 -1.45 -1.94
N LEU A 119 23.20 -2.44 -1.41
CA LEU A 119 23.62 -3.84 -1.49
C LEU A 119 23.40 -4.40 -2.91
N PRO A 120 24.28 -5.30 -3.38
CA PRO A 120 24.04 -6.08 -4.59
C PRO A 120 22.68 -6.78 -4.57
N LEU A 121 22.02 -6.86 -5.73
CA LEU A 121 20.66 -7.40 -5.86
C LEU A 121 20.51 -8.81 -5.26
N PHE A 122 21.49 -9.69 -5.48
CA PHE A 122 21.46 -11.05 -4.95
C PHE A 122 21.49 -11.11 -3.42
N ILE A 123 22.13 -10.13 -2.76
CA ILE A 123 22.15 -10.02 -1.29
C ILE A 123 20.79 -9.55 -0.80
N ARG A 124 20.20 -8.54 -1.44
CA ARG A 124 18.85 -8.06 -1.12
C ARG A 124 17.81 -9.17 -1.25
N LEU A 125 17.87 -9.97 -2.32
CA LEU A 125 17.01 -11.14 -2.53
C LEU A 125 17.15 -12.16 -1.38
N ARG A 126 18.39 -12.48 -0.97
CA ARG A 126 18.61 -13.40 0.17
C ARG A 126 18.02 -12.86 1.47
N ILE A 127 18.18 -11.57 1.74
CA ILE A 127 17.60 -10.92 2.93
C ILE A 127 16.07 -10.96 2.87
N ALA A 128 15.48 -10.56 1.75
CA ALA A 128 14.04 -10.57 1.51
C ALA A 128 13.43 -11.95 1.74
N ASN A 129 14.03 -13.00 1.16
CA ASN A 129 13.57 -14.38 1.33
C ASN A 129 13.62 -14.84 2.79
N LYS A 130 14.66 -14.44 3.54
CA LYS A 130 14.78 -14.76 4.98
C LYS A 130 13.74 -14.03 5.83
N ILE A 131 13.42 -12.77 5.50
CA ILE A 131 12.36 -12.02 6.17
C ILE A 131 11.00 -12.67 5.88
N ARG A 132 10.76 -13.05 4.62
CA ARG A 132 9.51 -13.70 4.18
C ARG A 132 9.26 -15.01 4.91
N SER A 133 10.26 -15.87 5.02
CA SER A 133 10.10 -17.16 5.72
C SER A 133 9.76 -16.98 7.19
N ARG A 134 10.41 -16.04 7.87
CA ARG A 134 10.12 -15.70 9.28
C ARG A 134 8.73 -15.09 9.45
N SER A 135 8.33 -14.17 8.58
CA SER A 135 7.00 -13.55 8.66
C SER A 135 5.88 -14.57 8.48
N ARG A 136 6.03 -15.53 7.55
CA ARG A 136 5.06 -16.62 7.35
C ARG A 136 4.91 -17.48 8.61
N GLN A 137 6.01 -17.81 9.28
CA GLN A 137 5.99 -18.57 10.54
C GLN A 137 5.31 -17.80 11.69
N GLN A 138 5.49 -16.48 11.75
CA GLN A 138 4.84 -15.66 12.77
C GLN A 138 3.34 -15.45 12.50
N LYS A 139 2.95 -15.28 11.22
CA LYS A 139 1.54 -15.16 10.84
C LYS A 139 0.71 -16.38 11.22
N SER A 140 1.27 -17.59 11.15
CA SER A 140 0.54 -18.80 11.57
C SER A 140 0.31 -18.91 13.08
N GLN A 141 0.95 -18.06 13.89
CA GLN A 141 0.86 -18.11 15.37
C GLN A 141 0.03 -16.95 15.96
N LYS A 142 -0.37 -15.96 15.15
CA LYS A 142 -1.13 -14.80 15.63
C LYS A 142 -2.64 -15.01 15.46
N ALA A 143 -3.40 -14.54 16.44
CA ALA A 143 -4.85 -14.46 16.33
C ALA A 143 -5.25 -13.49 15.22
N ASN A 144 -6.27 -13.85 14.46
CA ASN A 144 -6.79 -13.07 13.34
C ASN A 144 -7.31 -11.67 13.74
N GLU A 145 -7.68 -11.47 15.00
CA GLU A 145 -8.22 -10.19 15.52
C GLU A 145 -7.13 -9.13 15.72
N ILE A 146 -5.92 -9.53 16.15
CA ILE A 146 -4.79 -8.60 16.38
C ILE A 146 -4.27 -7.99 15.07
N MET A 147 -4.48 -8.69 13.95
CA MET A 147 -4.03 -8.27 12.61
C MET A 147 -5.07 -7.43 11.86
N ASP A 148 -6.24 -7.16 12.46
CA ASP A 148 -7.26 -6.31 11.86
C ASP A 148 -7.03 -4.83 12.21
N VAL A 149 -7.80 -3.94 11.58
CA VAL A 149 -7.79 -2.51 11.92
C VAL A 149 -8.38 -2.28 13.30
N ASN A 150 -7.84 -1.31 14.03
CA ASN A 150 -8.42 -0.86 15.30
C ASN A 150 -9.57 0.15 15.04
N PRO A 151 -10.83 -0.14 15.39
CA PRO A 151 -11.97 0.72 15.03
C PRO A 151 -11.90 2.14 15.60
N ASP A 152 -11.42 2.28 16.84
CA ASP A 152 -11.29 3.59 17.49
C ASP A 152 -10.23 4.44 16.77
N PHE A 153 -9.11 3.81 16.39
CA PHE A 153 -8.04 4.48 15.65
C PHE A 153 -8.46 4.87 14.24
N VAL A 154 -9.27 4.05 13.56
CA VAL A 154 -9.88 4.40 12.26
C VAL A 154 -10.74 5.66 12.41
N THR A 155 -11.60 5.69 13.43
CA THR A 155 -12.50 6.83 13.70
C THR A 155 -11.70 8.12 13.96
N GLN A 156 -10.68 8.04 14.82
CA GLN A 156 -9.79 9.17 15.12
C GLN A 156 -9.03 9.64 13.87
N THR A 157 -8.53 8.72 13.05
CA THR A 157 -7.82 9.03 11.81
C THR A 157 -8.71 9.82 10.87
N MET A 158 -9.95 9.37 10.66
CA MET A 158 -10.88 10.08 9.79
C MET A 158 -11.28 11.45 10.30
N GLN A 159 -11.50 11.58 11.62
CA GLN A 159 -11.76 12.87 12.25
C GLN A 159 -10.58 13.83 12.05
N HIS A 160 -9.35 13.34 12.23
CA HIS A 160 -8.13 14.11 12.02
C HIS A 160 -8.00 14.63 10.57
N PHE A 161 -8.30 13.80 9.58
CA PHE A 161 -8.27 14.20 8.17
C PHE A 161 -9.54 14.94 7.69
N GLY A 162 -10.58 14.99 8.54
CA GLY A 162 -11.86 15.63 8.22
C GLY A 162 -12.64 14.93 7.11
N VAL A 163 -12.59 13.59 7.04
CA VAL A 163 -13.25 12.79 6.01
C VAL A 163 -14.43 11.98 6.55
N SER A 164 -15.38 11.66 5.68
CA SER A 164 -16.48 10.74 5.98
C SER A 164 -16.29 9.34 5.40
N GLN A 165 -15.27 9.15 4.54
CA GLN A 165 -14.97 7.88 3.90
C GLN A 165 -13.46 7.61 3.94
N LEU A 166 -13.10 6.35 4.13
CA LEU A 166 -11.73 5.84 4.09
C LEU A 166 -11.71 4.59 3.22
N ILE A 167 -10.75 4.48 2.30
CA ILE A 167 -10.55 3.28 1.49
C ILE A 167 -9.17 2.74 1.83
N HIS A 168 -9.10 1.45 2.16
CA HIS A 168 -7.84 0.78 2.47
C HIS A 168 -7.80 -0.68 2.00
N GLY A 169 -6.61 -1.27 2.06
CA GLY A 169 -6.36 -2.68 1.80
C GLY A 169 -5.78 -3.37 3.03
N HIS A 170 -4.66 -4.09 2.84
CA HIS A 170 -3.86 -4.79 3.85
C HIS A 170 -4.51 -5.98 4.58
N THR A 171 -5.74 -5.85 5.07
CA THR A 171 -6.40 -6.86 5.91
C THR A 171 -6.84 -8.10 5.13
N HIS A 172 -6.91 -8.00 3.80
CA HIS A 172 -7.47 -9.02 2.90
C HIS A 172 -8.93 -9.39 3.24
N ARG A 173 -9.65 -8.48 3.92
CA ARG A 173 -11.07 -8.61 4.27
C ARG A 173 -11.85 -7.55 3.51
N GLN A 174 -12.34 -7.90 2.32
CA GLN A 174 -13.18 -6.99 1.55
C GLN A 174 -14.52 -6.81 2.27
N ALA A 175 -14.79 -5.60 2.77
CA ALA A 175 -15.99 -5.31 3.52
C ALA A 175 -16.30 -3.81 3.52
N ILE A 176 -17.60 -3.50 3.68
CA ILE A 176 -18.13 -2.16 3.92
C ILE A 176 -18.46 -2.08 5.39
N HIS A 177 -17.67 -1.32 6.15
CA HIS A 177 -17.96 -1.02 7.54
C HIS A 177 -18.76 0.28 7.62
N SER A 178 -19.64 0.41 8.61
CA SER A 178 -20.27 1.69 8.96
C SER A 178 -19.93 1.96 10.41
N ILE A 179 -19.42 3.16 10.70
CA ILE A 179 -19.08 3.58 12.06
C ILE A 179 -20.27 4.39 12.56
N ASP A 180 -21.12 3.75 13.36
CA ASP A 180 -22.29 4.38 13.94
C ASP A 180 -21.85 5.32 15.07
N ASP A 181 -21.62 6.58 14.71
CA ASP A 181 -21.59 7.68 15.67
C ASP A 181 -22.46 8.89 15.23
N SER A 182 -23.15 8.82 14.08
CA SER A 182 -24.27 9.69 13.59
C SER A 182 -24.50 9.52 12.07
N PRO A 183 -25.68 9.84 11.49
CA PRO A 183 -26.24 9.15 10.33
C PRO A 183 -25.73 9.72 9.00
N ASN A 184 -24.60 9.22 8.47
CA ASN A 184 -24.26 9.17 7.02
C ASN A 184 -22.77 8.88 6.77
N ARG A 185 -22.23 7.74 7.21
CA ARG A 185 -20.85 7.34 6.84
C ARG A 185 -20.77 5.87 6.47
N THR A 186 -20.58 5.62 5.17
CA THR A 186 -20.43 4.28 4.57
C THR A 186 -19.06 4.19 3.90
N PHE A 187 -18.36 3.08 4.11
CA PHE A 187 -17.03 2.80 3.56
C PHE A 187 -17.14 1.73 2.47
N THR A 188 -16.18 1.66 1.56
CA THR A 188 -16.11 0.65 0.49
C THR A 188 -14.74 0.02 0.45
#